data_AF-A0A5A7S1B7-F1
#
_entry.id   AF-A0A5A7S1B7-F1
#
_cell.length_a   1.000
_cell.length_b   1.000
_cell.length_c   1.000
_cell.angle_alpha   90.00
_cell.angle_beta   90.00
_cell.angle_gamma   90.00
#
_symmetry.space_group_name_H-M   'P 1'
#
loop_
_entity.id
_entity.type
_entity.pdbx_description
1 polymer ?
#
loop_
_entity_poly.entity_id
_entity_poly.type
_entity_poly.pdbx_seq_one_letter_code
_entity_poly.pdbx_strand_id
1 'polypeptide(L)'
;MLFSSGPEDFNGSDPLIINNTIVGNLAGIFVSPGHPTILNNTIENGIYGILCMGYSKKFMIVMDIVSNNSCGINSIFYGPAIIKYNLISFNGAGIQFGEKASIEYNIVKNNGDGISVSAGGENDSPSLHYNHIFNNTNGIRYGETIGNVTINATYNYWGSPDGPSGYGNGHGDSADKNIIFEPWLTEPVENAGSRNK
;
A
#
# COMPACT_ATOMS: atom_id res chain seq x y z
N MET A 1 8.09 30.98 -26.06
CA MET A 1 8.24 31.56 -24.71
C MET A 1 8.42 30.40 -23.75
N LEU A 2 9.65 30.21 -23.27
CA LEU A 2 9.98 29.25 -22.23
C LEU A 2 9.56 29.87 -20.90
N PHE A 3 8.58 29.28 -20.22
CA PHE A 3 8.39 29.49 -18.80
C PHE A 3 9.09 28.36 -18.08
N SER A 4 10.24 28.66 -17.46
CA SER A 4 10.76 27.85 -16.37
C SER A 4 9.91 28.13 -15.14
N SER A 5 9.20 27.14 -14.61
CA SER A 5 8.79 27.16 -13.21
C SER A 5 9.60 26.14 -12.43
N GLY A 6 9.93 26.51 -11.19
CA GLY A 6 10.64 25.67 -10.23
C GLY A 6 9.81 24.45 -9.81
N PRO A 7 10.20 23.76 -8.74
CA PRO A 7 9.60 22.48 -8.32
C PRO A 7 8.16 22.57 -7.75
N GLU A 8 7.34 23.56 -8.14
CA GLU A 8 6.02 23.82 -7.52
C GLU A 8 4.79 23.80 -8.47
N ASP A 9 4.94 23.56 -9.78
CA ASP A 9 3.77 23.46 -10.69
C ASP A 9 3.46 22.00 -11.09
N PHE A 10 2.98 21.21 -10.13
CA PHE A 10 2.50 19.83 -10.36
C PHE A 10 1.10 19.80 -11.00
N ASN A 11 1.03 20.12 -12.30
CA ASN A 11 -0.21 20.10 -13.10
C ASN A 11 -0.65 18.68 -13.51
N GLY A 12 -0.86 17.80 -12.53
CA GLY A 12 -1.57 16.52 -12.74
C GLY A 12 -3.09 16.72 -12.74
N SER A 13 -3.82 15.80 -13.39
CA SER A 13 -5.30 15.77 -13.30
C SER A 13 -5.78 14.99 -12.08
N ASP A 14 -7.04 15.21 -11.66
CA ASP A 14 -7.68 14.54 -10.53
C ASP A 14 -8.75 13.53 -11.01
N PRO A 15 -8.38 12.45 -11.73
CA PRO A 15 -9.38 11.54 -12.28
C PRO A 15 -10.09 10.75 -11.18
N LEU A 16 -11.41 10.62 -11.32
CA LEU A 16 -12.22 9.71 -10.52
C LEU A 16 -12.41 8.41 -11.31
N ILE A 17 -11.85 7.32 -10.81
CA ILE A 17 -11.95 5.98 -11.40
C ILE A 17 -12.73 5.12 -10.42
N ILE A 18 -14.01 4.88 -10.73
CA ILE A 18 -14.95 4.27 -9.78
C ILE A 18 -15.76 3.13 -10.40
N ASN A 19 -15.98 2.06 -9.64
CA ASN A 19 -16.89 0.95 -9.99
C ASN A 19 -16.54 0.20 -11.28
N ASN A 20 -15.24 0.08 -11.61
CA ASN A 20 -14.80 -0.65 -12.81
C ASN A 20 -14.36 -2.07 -12.47
N THR A 21 -14.46 -2.97 -13.46
CA THR A 21 -13.78 -4.27 -13.47
C THR A 21 -12.74 -4.27 -14.57
N ILE A 22 -11.47 -4.47 -14.23
CA ILE A 22 -10.32 -4.36 -15.13
C ILE A 22 -9.48 -5.64 -15.03
N VAL A 23 -9.32 -6.36 -16.14
CA VAL A 23 -8.74 -7.70 -16.14
C VAL A 23 -7.70 -7.88 -17.25
N GLY A 24 -6.58 -8.54 -16.97
CA GLY A 24 -5.69 -9.04 -18.02
C GLY A 24 -4.73 -8.00 -18.63
N ASN A 25 -4.46 -6.89 -17.93
CA ASN A 25 -3.70 -5.76 -18.47
C ASN A 25 -2.25 -5.72 -17.96
N LEU A 26 -1.35 -5.10 -18.73
CA LEU A 26 0.01 -4.80 -18.25
C LEU A 26 -0.05 -3.90 -16.99
N ALA A 27 -0.83 -2.83 -17.06
CA ALA A 27 -1.22 -2.03 -15.90
C ALA A 27 -2.75 -1.90 -15.93
N GLY A 28 -3.43 -2.29 -14.85
CA GLY A 28 -4.89 -2.15 -14.76
C GLY A 28 -5.29 -0.68 -14.72
N ILE A 29 -4.71 0.08 -13.78
CA ILE A 29 -4.84 1.53 -13.72
C ILE A 29 -3.44 2.15 -13.71
N PHE A 30 -3.19 3.05 -14.65
CA PHE A 30 -1.96 3.82 -14.70
C PHE A 30 -2.26 5.32 -14.69
N VAL A 31 -1.71 6.04 -13.72
CA VAL A 31 -1.89 7.50 -13.59
C VAL A 31 -0.55 8.18 -13.41
N SER A 32 -0.20 9.10 -14.31
CA SER A 32 1.07 9.84 -14.29
C SER A 32 1.08 11.08 -15.21
N PRO A 33 1.37 12.30 -14.70
CA PRO A 33 1.14 12.73 -13.32
C PRO A 33 -0.37 12.86 -13.05
N GLY A 34 -0.79 12.67 -11.81
CA GLY A 34 -2.18 12.87 -11.42
C GLY A 34 -2.41 12.59 -9.95
N HIS A 35 -3.60 12.92 -9.46
CA HIS A 35 -3.99 12.74 -8.06
C HIS A 35 -5.31 11.96 -8.04
N PRO A 36 -5.28 10.68 -8.46
CA PRO A 36 -6.50 9.95 -8.71
C PRO A 36 -7.26 9.65 -7.42
N THR A 37 -8.59 9.59 -7.54
CA THR A 37 -9.42 8.84 -6.61
C THR A 37 -9.82 7.55 -7.29
N ILE A 38 -9.21 6.45 -6.85
CA ILE A 38 -9.51 5.09 -7.30
C ILE A 38 -10.39 4.47 -6.21
N LEU A 39 -11.62 4.13 -6.59
CA LEU A 39 -12.67 3.79 -5.64
C LEU A 39 -13.50 2.59 -6.09
N ASN A 40 -13.58 1.55 -5.27
CA ASN A 40 -14.49 0.43 -5.47
C ASN A 40 -14.35 -0.25 -6.85
N ASN A 41 -13.12 -0.39 -7.34
CA ASN A 41 -12.81 -1.12 -8.55
C ASN A 41 -12.41 -2.57 -8.20
N THR A 42 -12.45 -3.43 -9.21
CA THR A 42 -11.89 -4.78 -9.17
C THR A 42 -10.83 -4.87 -10.25
N ILE A 43 -9.57 -5.04 -9.86
CA ILE A 43 -8.42 -5.09 -10.77
C ILE A 43 -7.69 -6.43 -10.60
N GLU A 44 -7.62 -7.22 -11.67
CA GLU A 44 -7.07 -8.57 -11.58
C GLU A 44 -6.29 -9.07 -12.81
N ASN A 45 -5.46 -10.10 -12.58
CA ASN A 45 -4.77 -10.85 -13.62
C ASN A 45 -3.85 -9.99 -14.51
N GLY A 46 -3.15 -9.02 -13.93
CA GLY A 46 -2.23 -8.12 -14.64
C GLY A 46 -0.77 -8.23 -14.17
N ILE A 47 0.10 -7.36 -14.68
CA ILE A 47 1.44 -7.20 -14.10
C ILE A 47 1.36 -6.20 -12.95
N TYR A 48 0.87 -5.00 -13.22
CA TYR A 48 0.57 -3.99 -12.21
C TYR A 48 -0.95 -3.84 -12.06
N GLY A 49 -1.48 -3.98 -10.85
CA GLY A 49 -2.88 -3.69 -10.59
C GLY A 49 -3.14 -2.19 -10.71
N ILE A 50 -2.63 -1.44 -9.74
CA ILE A 50 -2.68 0.02 -9.69
C ILE A 50 -1.25 0.56 -9.67
N LEU A 51 -0.93 1.39 -10.65
CA LEU A 51 0.36 2.06 -10.77
C LEU A 51 0.15 3.58 -10.79
N CYS A 52 0.58 4.24 -9.73
CA CYS A 52 0.61 5.69 -9.65
C CYS A 52 2.06 6.16 -9.75
N MET A 53 2.38 7.00 -10.73
CA MET A 53 3.73 7.54 -10.96
C MET A 53 3.71 9.07 -11.09
N GLY A 54 4.89 9.67 -10.92
CA GLY A 54 5.10 11.12 -11.03
C GLY A 54 4.76 11.89 -9.74
N TYR A 55 5.28 13.11 -9.61
CA TYR A 55 5.03 13.95 -8.43
C TYR A 55 3.55 14.28 -8.32
N SER A 56 2.90 13.68 -7.33
CA SER A 56 1.48 13.86 -7.07
C SER A 56 1.23 14.60 -5.75
N LYS A 57 0.16 15.40 -5.70
CA LYS A 57 -0.55 15.69 -4.47
C LYS A 57 -1.16 14.38 -3.94
N LYS A 58 -1.73 14.46 -2.74
CA LYS A 58 -2.40 13.34 -2.08
C LYS A 58 -3.38 12.62 -3.04
N PHE A 59 -3.27 11.30 -3.16
CA PHE A 59 -4.20 10.48 -3.94
C PHE A 59 -4.81 9.38 -3.07
N MET A 60 -5.90 8.78 -3.54
CA MET A 60 -6.71 7.84 -2.77
C MET A 60 -6.96 6.56 -3.55
N ILE A 61 -6.72 5.42 -2.89
CA ILE A 61 -7.06 4.07 -3.35
C ILE A 61 -7.91 3.43 -2.26
N VAL A 62 -9.20 3.26 -2.53
CA VAL A 62 -10.18 2.97 -1.49
C VAL A 62 -11.20 1.93 -1.94
N MET A 63 -11.49 0.94 -1.08
CA MET A 63 -12.50 -0.10 -1.33
C MET A 63 -12.26 -0.95 -2.60
N ASP A 64 -11.04 -0.92 -3.14
CA ASP A 64 -10.66 -1.69 -4.31
C ASP A 64 -10.36 -3.15 -3.95
N ILE A 65 -10.65 -4.06 -4.89
CA ILE A 65 -10.15 -5.44 -4.87
C ILE A 65 -9.02 -5.50 -5.89
N VAL A 66 -7.81 -5.83 -5.43
CA VAL A 66 -6.62 -5.91 -6.28
C VAL A 66 -5.98 -7.29 -6.11
N SER A 67 -6.06 -8.13 -7.14
CA SER A 67 -5.63 -9.53 -7.00
C SER A 67 -4.99 -10.16 -8.23
N ASN A 68 -4.18 -11.20 -8.01
CA ASN A 68 -3.53 -11.96 -9.09
C ASN A 68 -2.65 -11.08 -10.01
N ASN A 69 -1.94 -10.09 -9.44
CA ASN A 69 -0.98 -9.26 -10.17
C ASN A 69 0.47 -9.54 -9.73
N SER A 70 1.46 -9.28 -10.58
CA SER A 70 2.86 -9.28 -10.12
C SER A 70 3.10 -8.25 -9.01
N CYS A 71 2.47 -7.08 -9.11
CA CYS A 71 2.40 -6.04 -8.08
C CYS A 71 0.97 -5.49 -7.99
N GLY A 72 0.36 -5.54 -6.81
CA GLY A 72 -1.00 -5.09 -6.57
C GLY A 72 -1.11 -3.58 -6.67
N ILE A 73 -0.53 -2.87 -5.71
CA ILE A 73 -0.48 -1.40 -5.67
C ILE A 73 0.97 -0.94 -5.65
N ASN A 74 1.35 -0.09 -6.59
CA ASN A 74 2.67 0.53 -6.62
C ASN A 74 2.56 2.07 -6.52
N SER A 75 3.11 2.59 -5.42
CA SER A 75 3.25 4.00 -5.08
C SER A 75 4.66 4.33 -4.57
N ILE A 76 5.70 3.68 -5.12
CA ILE A 76 7.10 3.82 -4.66
C ILE A 76 7.63 5.25 -4.87
N PHE A 77 7.20 5.92 -5.92
CA PHE A 77 7.72 7.23 -6.27
C PHE A 77 6.59 8.24 -6.13
N TYR A 78 6.65 9.06 -5.06
CA TYR A 78 5.97 10.35 -4.92
C TYR A 78 4.54 10.40 -4.33
N GLY A 79 4.24 11.55 -3.67
CA GLY A 79 2.94 11.99 -3.15
C GLY A 79 2.39 11.18 -1.96
N PRO A 80 1.74 11.80 -0.96
CA PRO A 80 1.16 11.06 0.15
C PRO A 80 0.00 10.18 -0.32
N ALA A 81 0.19 8.86 -0.30
CA ALA A 81 -0.84 7.88 -0.65
C ALA A 81 -1.80 7.68 0.53
N ILE A 82 -3.12 7.66 0.26
CA ILE A 82 -4.11 7.07 1.17
C ILE A 82 -4.59 5.76 0.58
N ILE A 83 -4.35 4.66 1.27
CA ILE A 83 -4.77 3.31 0.86
C ILE A 83 -5.64 2.75 1.97
N LYS A 84 -6.97 2.69 1.78
CA LYS A 84 -7.89 2.25 2.85
C LYS A 84 -8.99 1.32 2.39
N TYR A 85 -9.41 0.41 3.26
CA TYR A 85 -10.54 -0.50 3.01
C TYR A 85 -10.39 -1.39 1.78
N ASN A 86 -9.17 -1.60 1.29
CA ASN A 86 -8.92 -2.44 0.12
C ASN A 86 -8.76 -3.91 0.51
N LEU A 87 -9.08 -4.80 -0.42
CA LEU A 87 -8.72 -6.21 -0.37
C LEU A 87 -7.61 -6.47 -1.40
N ILE A 88 -6.39 -6.71 -0.91
CA ILE A 88 -5.19 -6.92 -1.73
C ILE A 88 -4.70 -8.35 -1.51
N SER A 89 -4.82 -9.19 -2.54
CA SER A 89 -4.50 -10.61 -2.37
C SER A 89 -3.97 -11.33 -3.59
N PHE A 90 -3.19 -12.39 -3.37
CA PHE A 90 -2.64 -13.21 -4.46
C PHE A 90 -1.73 -12.44 -5.42
N ASN A 91 -1.08 -11.37 -4.97
CA ASN A 91 -0.11 -10.62 -5.75
C ASN A 91 1.32 -11.04 -5.42
N GLY A 92 2.28 -10.81 -6.33
CA GLY A 92 3.71 -10.97 -6.02
C GLY A 92 4.15 -10.03 -4.90
N ALA A 93 3.86 -8.73 -5.07
CA ALA A 93 3.87 -7.74 -3.99
C ALA A 93 2.46 -7.17 -3.81
N GLY A 94 1.95 -7.07 -2.58
CA GLY A 94 0.64 -6.52 -2.28
C GLY A 94 0.60 -5.00 -2.45
N ILE A 95 1.26 -4.29 -1.53
CA ILE A 95 1.43 -2.83 -1.58
C ILE A 95 2.92 -2.51 -1.58
N GLN A 96 3.38 -1.72 -2.55
CA GLN A 96 4.71 -1.13 -2.56
C GLN A 96 4.59 0.39 -2.45
N PHE A 97 5.26 1.00 -1.49
CA PHE A 97 5.23 2.46 -1.32
C PHE A 97 6.61 3.03 -0.98
N GLY A 98 6.76 4.34 -1.21
CA GLY A 98 8.00 5.07 -0.99
C GLY A 98 8.07 5.78 0.34
N GLU A 99 7.74 7.08 0.34
CA GLU A 99 8.00 7.99 1.46
C GLU A 99 6.77 8.19 2.35
N LYS A 100 5.65 8.69 1.80
CA LYS A 100 4.43 9.04 2.54
C LYS A 100 3.28 8.11 2.18
N ALA A 101 2.82 7.33 3.15
CA ALA A 101 1.59 6.55 3.02
C ALA A 101 0.82 6.47 4.35
N SER A 102 -0.50 6.58 4.24
CA SER A 102 -1.47 6.17 5.28
C SER A 102 -2.18 4.94 4.74
N ILE A 103 -1.88 3.79 5.34
CA ILE A 103 -2.41 2.49 4.94
C ILE A 103 -3.24 1.97 6.10
N GLU A 104 -4.56 1.99 5.97
CA GLU A 104 -5.45 1.66 7.10
C GLU A 104 -6.65 0.82 6.70
N TYR A 105 -7.11 -0.07 7.57
CA TYR A 105 -8.31 -0.89 7.34
C TYR A 105 -8.25 -1.74 6.06
N ASN A 106 -7.06 -2.09 5.58
CA ASN A 106 -6.92 -2.98 4.43
C ASN A 106 -6.84 -4.44 4.89
N ILE A 107 -7.27 -5.35 4.02
CA ILE A 107 -6.94 -6.76 4.10
C ILE A 107 -5.84 -7.04 3.08
N VAL A 108 -4.65 -7.39 3.56
CA VAL A 108 -3.46 -7.73 2.76
C VAL A 108 -3.09 -9.18 3.03
N LYS A 109 -3.44 -10.09 2.11
CA LYS A 109 -3.29 -11.53 2.35
C LYS A 109 -2.84 -12.34 1.15
N ASN A 110 -2.19 -13.48 1.37
CA ASN A 110 -1.79 -14.40 0.30
C ASN A 110 -0.91 -13.75 -0.78
N ASN A 111 -0.13 -12.72 -0.45
CA ASN A 111 0.84 -12.11 -1.37
C ASN A 111 2.24 -12.68 -1.11
N GLY A 112 3.19 -12.46 -2.02
CA GLY A 112 4.60 -12.69 -1.73
C GLY A 112 5.08 -11.77 -0.62
N ASP A 113 5.32 -10.49 -0.94
CA ASP A 113 5.43 -9.45 0.08
C ASP A 113 4.03 -8.84 0.31
N GLY A 114 3.55 -8.81 1.55
CA GLY A 114 2.28 -8.15 1.89
C GLY A 114 2.39 -6.65 1.65
N ILE A 115 3.28 -5.99 2.39
CA ILE A 115 3.60 -4.58 2.23
C ILE A 115 5.13 -4.44 2.16
N SER A 116 5.65 -3.79 1.12
CA SER A 116 7.08 -3.50 0.98
C SER A 116 7.34 -2.01 0.90
N VAL A 117 8.37 -1.55 1.58
CA VAL A 117 8.76 -0.14 1.58
C VAL A 117 10.07 0.04 0.84
N SER A 118 10.11 0.97 -0.11
CA SER A 118 11.29 1.34 -0.86
C SER A 118 11.58 2.82 -0.60
N ALA A 119 12.40 3.14 0.41
CA ALA A 119 12.65 4.52 0.81
C ALA A 119 13.26 5.35 -0.32
N GLY A 120 12.73 6.57 -0.53
CA GLY A 120 13.19 7.53 -1.54
C GLY A 120 13.78 8.84 -1.00
N GLY A 121 13.68 9.10 0.31
CA GLY A 121 14.05 10.39 0.89
C GLY A 121 13.88 10.47 2.41
N GLU A 122 14.47 11.51 3.01
CA GLU A 122 14.58 11.71 4.47
C GLU A 122 13.24 12.15 5.10
N ASN A 123 12.98 11.65 6.32
CA ASN A 123 12.05 12.22 7.32
C ASN A 123 10.53 12.14 7.10
N ASP A 124 10.02 11.07 6.50
CA ASP A 124 8.58 10.81 6.51
C ASP A 124 8.23 9.54 7.28
N SER A 125 7.27 9.64 8.18
CA SER A 125 6.83 8.59 9.09
C SER A 125 5.54 7.93 8.56
N PRO A 126 5.63 6.93 7.66
CA PRO A 126 4.44 6.22 7.17
C PRO A 126 3.70 5.54 8.33
N SER A 127 2.37 5.57 8.26
CA SER A 127 1.48 4.99 9.27
C SER A 127 0.65 3.87 8.67
N LEU A 128 0.85 2.67 9.18
CA LEU A 128 0.19 1.44 8.75
C LEU A 128 -0.61 0.94 9.95
N HIS A 129 -1.88 1.29 10.10
CA HIS A 129 -2.66 0.93 11.29
C HIS A 129 -3.94 0.21 10.93
N TYR A 130 -4.44 -0.66 11.81
CA TYR A 130 -5.73 -1.31 11.64
C TYR A 130 -5.85 -2.12 10.35
N ASN A 131 -4.75 -2.70 9.85
CA ASN A 131 -4.78 -3.63 8.72
C ASN A 131 -4.81 -5.08 9.20
N HIS A 132 -5.36 -5.97 8.37
CA HIS A 132 -5.14 -7.41 8.48
C HIS A 132 -4.02 -7.82 7.53
N ILE A 133 -2.91 -8.31 8.06
CA ILE A 133 -1.74 -8.73 7.31
C ILE A 133 -1.50 -10.19 7.64
N PHE A 134 -1.89 -11.11 6.76
CA PHE A 134 -1.82 -12.54 7.07
C PHE A 134 -1.65 -13.42 5.83
N ASN A 135 -0.99 -14.57 6.03
CA ASN A 135 -0.70 -15.55 4.99
C ASN A 135 0.11 -14.96 3.82
N ASN A 136 0.88 -13.90 4.03
CA ASN A 136 1.87 -13.45 3.05
C ASN A 136 3.19 -14.19 3.28
N THR A 137 4.02 -14.33 2.24
CA THR A 137 5.37 -14.91 2.43
C THR A 137 6.21 -14.03 3.36
N ASN A 138 6.11 -12.71 3.21
CA ASN A 138 6.60 -11.72 4.16
C ASN A 138 5.47 -10.73 4.49
N GLY A 139 5.32 -10.35 5.77
CA GLY A 139 4.26 -9.43 6.19
C GLY A 139 4.53 -8.00 5.76
N ILE A 140 5.45 -7.34 6.46
CA ILE A 140 5.97 -6.02 6.12
C ILE A 140 7.49 -6.10 5.98
N ARG A 141 7.98 -5.79 4.77
CA ARG A 141 9.41 -5.84 4.42
C ARG A 141 9.98 -4.44 4.16
N TYR A 142 11.21 -4.22 4.61
CA TYR A 142 11.97 -3.02 4.28
C TYR A 142 12.98 -3.31 3.15
N GLY A 143 12.91 -2.57 2.04
CA GLY A 143 13.88 -2.63 0.95
C GLY A 143 15.20 -1.97 1.36
N GLU A 144 16.33 -2.66 1.15
CA GLU A 144 17.65 -2.34 1.73
C GLU A 144 18.27 -0.98 1.31
N THR A 145 17.64 -0.23 0.42
CA THR A 145 18.16 1.05 -0.11
C THR A 145 17.89 2.22 0.85
N ILE A 146 18.84 2.40 1.77
CA ILE A 146 19.36 3.64 2.39
C ILE A 146 18.33 4.60 3.05
N GLY A 147 18.23 4.51 4.38
CA GLY A 147 17.61 5.50 5.27
C GLY A 147 17.24 4.90 6.63
N ASN A 148 17.34 5.68 7.72
CA ASN A 148 16.82 5.29 9.05
C ASN A 148 15.31 5.58 9.15
N VAL A 149 14.53 5.14 8.16
CA VAL A 149 13.07 5.33 8.19
C VAL A 149 12.48 4.29 9.11
N THR A 150 11.73 4.75 10.11
CA THR A 150 10.95 3.87 10.99
C THR A 150 9.50 3.90 10.55
N ILE A 151 8.93 2.73 10.29
CA ILE A 151 7.53 2.59 9.86
C ILE A 151 6.69 2.26 11.09
N ASN A 152 5.68 3.08 11.37
CA ASN A 152 4.76 2.81 12.45
C ASN A 152 3.65 1.87 11.96
N ALA A 153 3.79 0.59 12.27
CA ALA A 153 2.87 -0.49 11.95
C ALA A 153 2.15 -1.04 13.20
N THR A 154 1.88 -0.18 14.17
CA THR A 154 1.13 -0.56 15.39
C THR A 154 -0.35 -0.80 15.07
N TYR A 155 -1.05 -1.49 15.95
CA TYR A 155 -2.48 -1.79 15.83
C TYR A 155 -2.86 -2.53 14.54
N ASN A 156 -1.97 -3.34 13.98
CA ASN A 156 -2.32 -4.30 12.92
C ASN A 156 -2.56 -5.70 13.51
N TYR A 157 -3.38 -6.49 12.83
CA TYR A 157 -3.50 -7.93 13.08
C TYR A 157 -2.60 -8.67 12.10
N TRP A 158 -1.65 -9.45 12.63
CA TRP A 158 -0.60 -10.12 11.83
C TRP A 158 -0.96 -11.55 11.44
N GLY A 159 -2.24 -11.94 11.52
CA GLY A 159 -2.65 -13.32 11.28
C GLY A 159 -2.54 -14.24 12.50
N SER A 160 -1.94 -13.77 13.59
CA SER A 160 -1.83 -14.51 14.86
C SER A 160 -2.02 -13.58 16.07
N PRO A 161 -2.69 -14.04 17.15
CA PRO A 161 -2.86 -13.25 18.37
C PRO A 161 -1.54 -12.94 19.10
N ASP A 162 -0.50 -13.75 18.92
CA ASP A 162 0.82 -13.55 19.53
C ASP A 162 1.75 -12.64 18.72
N GLY A 163 1.22 -12.01 17.67
CA GLY A 163 1.90 -10.93 16.94
C GLY A 163 2.73 -11.42 15.74
N PRO A 164 3.52 -10.52 15.13
CA PRO A 164 4.34 -10.85 13.97
C PRO A 164 5.50 -11.77 14.32
N SER A 165 5.95 -12.54 13.33
CA SER A 165 7.25 -13.23 13.34
C SER A 165 8.36 -12.32 12.80
N GLY A 166 9.55 -12.88 12.50
CA GLY A 166 10.69 -12.13 11.99
C GLY A 166 11.44 -11.42 13.13
N TYR A 167 11.27 -10.10 13.24
CA TYR A 167 11.75 -9.32 14.38
C TYR A 167 10.79 -9.34 15.58
N GLY A 168 9.56 -9.86 15.39
CA GLY A 168 8.66 -10.23 16.47
C GLY A 168 8.84 -11.70 16.91
N ASN A 169 8.28 -12.04 18.07
CA ASN A 169 8.35 -13.39 18.66
C ASN A 169 7.06 -14.22 18.42
N GLY A 170 6.12 -13.71 17.62
CA GLY A 170 4.85 -14.37 17.33
C GLY A 170 4.91 -15.30 16.12
N HIS A 171 3.73 -15.84 15.77
CA HIS A 171 3.54 -16.76 14.63
C HIS A 171 2.83 -16.11 13.44
N GLY A 172 2.52 -14.82 13.53
CA GLY A 172 1.94 -14.07 12.42
C GLY A 172 2.93 -13.82 11.29
N ASP A 173 2.45 -13.13 10.27
CA ASP A 173 3.26 -12.62 9.17
C ASP A 173 4.45 -11.79 9.71
N SER A 174 5.58 -11.86 9.02
CA SER A 174 6.84 -11.30 9.51
C SER A 174 6.87 -9.77 9.48
N ALA A 175 7.48 -9.17 10.50
CA ALA A 175 7.88 -7.77 10.53
C ALA A 175 9.40 -7.64 10.43
N ASP A 176 9.89 -6.68 9.65
CA ASP A 176 11.31 -6.37 9.50
C ASP A 176 11.85 -5.41 10.58
N LYS A 177 13.18 -5.23 10.68
CA LYS A 177 13.85 -4.49 11.78
C LYS A 177 13.40 -3.05 12.00
N ASN A 178 12.95 -2.39 10.93
CA ASN A 178 12.58 -0.97 10.92
C ASN A 178 11.06 -0.76 11.10
N ILE A 179 10.33 -1.83 11.46
CA ILE A 179 8.89 -1.81 11.65
C ILE A 179 8.58 -1.75 13.16
N ILE A 180 7.96 -0.66 13.62
CA ILE A 180 7.37 -0.62 14.95
C ILE A 180 6.01 -1.31 14.87
N PHE A 181 5.89 -2.49 15.47
CA PHE A 181 4.66 -3.29 15.46
C PHE A 181 3.98 -3.38 16.84
N GLU A 182 4.58 -2.87 17.91
CA GLU A 182 4.02 -2.88 19.26
C GLU A 182 3.31 -1.57 19.62
N PRO A 183 2.05 -1.61 20.09
CA PRO A 183 1.22 -2.81 20.27
C PRO A 183 0.67 -3.35 18.94
N TRP A 184 0.45 -4.67 18.86
CA TRP A 184 -0.33 -5.30 17.79
C TRP A 184 -1.74 -5.67 18.29
N LEU A 185 -2.64 -6.00 17.36
CA LEU A 185 -3.98 -6.50 17.69
C LEU A 185 -3.95 -8.02 17.81
N THR A 186 -4.68 -8.54 18.79
CA THR A 186 -4.81 -9.98 19.03
C THR A 186 -5.97 -10.61 18.24
N GLU A 187 -6.80 -9.78 17.62
CA GLU A 187 -7.95 -10.19 16.82
C GLU A 187 -8.06 -9.34 15.53
N PRO A 188 -8.75 -9.85 14.50
CA PRO A 188 -9.00 -9.09 13.29
C PRO A 188 -9.75 -7.78 13.55
N VAL A 189 -9.23 -6.68 13.01
CA VAL A 189 -9.85 -5.34 12.94
C VAL A 189 -11.27 -5.40 12.35
N GLU A 190 -12.23 -4.79 13.03
CA GLU A 190 -13.60 -4.60 12.51
C GLU A 190 -13.61 -3.70 11.26
N ASN A 191 -14.40 -4.04 10.25
CA ASN A 191 -14.57 -3.27 9.01
C ASN A 191 -13.32 -3.19 8.09
N ALA A 192 -12.24 -3.93 8.37
CA ALA A 192 -11.14 -4.02 7.39
C ALA A 192 -11.64 -4.61 6.06
N GLY A 193 -11.24 -4.00 4.94
CA GLY A 193 -11.70 -4.40 3.60
C GLY A 193 -13.18 -4.16 3.33
N SER A 194 -13.91 -3.45 4.19
CA SER A 194 -15.35 -3.26 4.02
C SER A 194 -15.68 -2.32 2.86
N ARG A 195 -16.55 -2.76 1.94
CA ARG A 195 -17.15 -1.92 0.89
C ARG A 195 -18.38 -1.12 1.35
N ASN A 196 -18.74 -1.21 2.63
CA ASN A 196 -20.04 -0.75 3.15
C ASN A 196 -19.86 0.30 4.25
N LYS A 197 -20.19 1.56 3.95
CA LYS A 197 -21.36 2.24 4.53
C LYS A 197 -22.04 3.09 3.46
#